data_AF-A0A4S3IXJ0-F1
#
_entry.id   AF-A0A4S3IXJ0-F1
#
_cell.length_a   1.000
_cell.length_b   1.000
_cell.length_c   1.000
_cell.angle_alpha   90.00
_cell.angle_beta   90.00
_cell.angle_gamma   90.00
#
_symmetry.space_group_name_H-M   'P 1'
#
loop_
_entity.id
_entity.type
_entity.pdbx_description
1 polymer ?
#
loop_
_entity_poly.entity_id
_entity_poly.type
_entity_poly.pdbx_seq_one_letter_code
_entity_poly.pdbx_strand_id
1 'polypeptide(L)'
;MAAFLHSPTVPTIPANNPTLSEPTDAGDGYRWLLTPVERSRVASMLHCDVSEISLDSIVMRQNREVCNGCGKYVGLDDFVYNAKRLGVHSPAFMIDILRECGERNSDELECSECGTMYETRYEYV
;
A
#
# COMPACT_ATOMS: atom_id res chain seq x y z
N MET A 1 -43.63 5.62 27.14
CA MET A 1 -43.15 5.48 25.75
C MET A 1 -42.44 6.77 25.37
N ALA A 2 -41.12 6.74 25.19
CA ALA A 2 -40.37 7.75 24.44
C ALA A 2 -39.07 7.09 23.96
N ALA A 3 -38.87 7.09 22.64
CA ALA A 3 -37.77 6.43 21.97
C ALA A 3 -36.56 7.36 21.81
N PHE A 4 -35.39 6.71 21.85
CA PHE A 4 -34.03 7.09 21.47
C PHE A 4 -33.82 8.29 20.56
N LEU A 5 -32.77 9.07 20.86
CA LEU A 5 -31.71 9.42 19.90
C LEU A 5 -30.36 9.39 20.61
N HIS A 6 -29.73 8.21 20.69
CA HIS A 6 -28.29 8.14 20.94
C HIS A 6 -27.61 8.35 19.59
N SER A 7 -26.96 9.49 19.42
CA SER A 7 -26.01 9.70 18.32
C SER A 7 -24.90 8.63 18.41
N PRO A 8 -24.51 7.97 17.31
CA PRO A 8 -23.35 7.11 17.35
C PRO A 8 -22.11 7.99 17.50
N THR A 9 -21.47 7.92 18.67
CA THR A 9 -20.14 8.47 18.89
C THR A 9 -19.18 7.76 17.94
N VAL A 10 -18.76 8.44 16.87
CA VAL A 10 -17.69 7.97 15.99
C VAL A 10 -16.45 7.78 16.86
N PRO A 11 -15.86 6.57 16.95
CA PRO A 11 -14.63 6.38 17.70
C PRO A 11 -13.54 7.26 17.10
N THR A 12 -13.09 8.26 17.86
CA THR A 12 -11.96 9.10 17.49
C THR A 12 -10.70 8.23 17.53
N ILE A 13 -10.20 7.83 16.35
CA ILE A 13 -8.94 7.11 16.22
C ILE A 13 -7.81 8.03 16.69
N PRO A 14 -6.92 7.61 17.60
CA PRO A 14 -5.83 8.45 18.10
C PRO A 14 -4.87 8.87 16.97
N ALA A 15 -4.70 10.18 16.83
CA ALA A 15 -4.00 10.87 15.74
C ALA A 15 -2.45 10.85 15.85
N ASN A 16 -1.84 9.74 16.24
CA ASN A 16 -0.37 9.64 16.41
C ASN A 16 0.31 8.60 15.53
N ASN A 17 -0.39 8.00 14.56
CA ASN A 17 0.28 7.29 13.47
C ASN A 17 0.50 8.29 12.34
N PRO A 18 1.72 8.44 11.76
CA PRO A 18 1.88 9.25 10.55
C PRO A 18 0.87 8.77 9.53
N THR A 19 0.14 9.69 8.92
CA THR A 19 -0.86 9.33 7.92
C THR A 19 -0.12 8.62 6.79
N LEU A 20 -0.28 7.30 6.68
CA LEU A 20 0.44 6.47 5.70
C LEU A 20 0.02 6.77 4.25
N SER A 21 -1.05 7.55 4.10
CA SER A 21 -1.61 8.02 2.84
C SER A 21 -2.15 9.43 2.99
N GLU A 22 -1.74 10.33 2.11
CA GLU A 22 -2.19 11.72 2.08
C GLU A 22 -2.99 11.97 0.79
N PRO A 23 -4.15 12.66 0.81
CA PRO A 23 -4.82 13.05 -0.43
C PRO A 23 -3.91 13.88 -1.33
N THR A 24 -3.99 13.69 -2.65
CA THR A 24 -3.26 14.55 -3.61
C THR A 24 -3.90 15.94 -3.68
N ASP A 25 -3.09 16.97 -3.97
CA ASP A 25 -3.61 18.35 -4.13
C ASP A 25 -4.65 18.46 -5.26
N ALA A 26 -4.54 17.61 -6.29
CA ALA A 26 -5.47 17.54 -7.39
C ALA A 26 -6.78 16.80 -7.05
N GLY A 27 -6.83 16.09 -5.91
CA GLY A 27 -8.01 15.34 -5.45
C GLY A 27 -8.33 14.08 -6.27
N ASP A 28 -7.39 13.63 -7.09
CA ASP A 28 -7.52 12.47 -7.98
C ASP A 28 -6.99 11.16 -7.37
N GLY A 29 -6.40 11.22 -6.17
CA GLY A 29 -5.94 10.04 -5.44
C GLY A 29 -5.28 10.35 -4.09
N TYR A 30 -4.42 9.43 -3.69
CA TYR A 30 -3.71 9.41 -2.42
C TYR A 30 -2.23 9.10 -2.65
N ARG A 31 -1.35 9.91 -2.07
CA ARG A 31 0.08 9.66 -1.93
C ARG A 31 0.31 8.68 -0.79
N TRP A 32 0.70 7.47 -1.11
CA TRP A 32 1.06 6.43 -0.15
C TRP A 32 2.55 6.53 0.19
N LEU A 33 2.87 6.93 1.42
CA LEU A 33 4.25 7.07 1.87
C LEU A 33 4.87 5.69 2.11
N LEU A 34 6.08 5.45 1.63
CA LEU A 34 6.81 4.19 1.86
C LEU A 34 7.46 4.20 3.23
N THR A 35 6.94 3.37 4.13
CA THR A 35 7.49 3.19 5.48
C THR A 35 8.87 2.52 5.43
N PRO A 36 9.70 2.70 6.48
CA PRO A 36 10.98 1.99 6.59
C PRO A 36 10.84 0.46 6.55
N VAL A 37 9.72 -0.07 7.09
CA VAL A 37 9.42 -1.51 7.10
C VAL A 37 9.11 -2.00 5.68
N GLU A 38 8.26 -1.29 4.93
CA GLU A 38 7.96 -1.63 3.54
C GLU A 38 9.23 -1.62 2.69
N ARG A 39 10.06 -0.58 2.80
CA ARG A 39 11.32 -0.51 2.03
C ARG A 39 12.25 -1.66 2.33
N SER A 40 12.42 -2.01 3.60
CA SER A 40 13.27 -3.13 4.02
C SER A 40 12.75 -4.45 3.44
N ARG A 41 11.42 -4.65 3.41
CA ARG A 41 10.78 -5.84 2.82
C ARG A 41 10.98 -5.89 1.30
N VAL A 42 10.76 -4.76 0.61
CA VAL A 42 11.01 -4.65 -0.85
C VAL A 42 12.47 -4.97 -1.17
N ALA A 43 13.43 -4.38 -0.45
CA ALA A 43 14.85 -4.61 -0.66
C ALA A 43 15.21 -6.10 -0.47
N SER A 44 14.69 -6.71 0.60
CA SER A 44 14.85 -8.15 0.84
C SER A 44 14.25 -9.02 -0.26
N MET A 45 13.10 -8.64 -0.83
CA MET A 45 12.46 -9.39 -1.92
C MET A 45 13.21 -9.25 -3.25
N LEU A 46 13.83 -8.10 -3.49
CA LEU A 46 14.56 -7.80 -4.73
C LEU A 46 16.06 -8.12 -4.64
N HIS A 47 16.56 -8.49 -3.45
CA HIS A 47 17.96 -8.78 -3.16
C HIS A 47 18.90 -7.60 -3.46
N CYS A 48 18.45 -6.39 -3.10
CA CYS A 48 19.21 -5.15 -3.25
C CYS A 48 19.38 -4.43 -1.90
N ASP A 49 20.20 -3.38 -1.88
CA ASP A 49 20.31 -2.52 -0.71
C ASP A 49 19.09 -1.59 -0.59
N VAL A 50 18.68 -1.24 0.63
CA VAL A 50 17.55 -0.32 0.86
C VAL A 50 17.79 1.04 0.21
N SER A 51 19.04 1.50 0.12
CA SER A 51 19.42 2.75 -0.54
C SER A 51 19.17 2.74 -2.05
N GLU A 52 19.00 1.57 -2.67
CA GLU A 52 18.65 1.45 -4.09
C GLU A 52 17.16 1.71 -4.36
N ILE A 53 16.32 1.77 -3.32
CA ILE A 53 14.89 2.11 -3.38
C ILE A 53 14.73 3.61 -3.16
N SER A 54 14.83 4.38 -4.23
CA SER A 54 14.75 5.84 -4.22
C SER A 54 13.33 6.40 -4.09
N LEU A 55 12.30 5.58 -4.22
CA LEU A 55 10.90 6.01 -4.07
C LEU A 55 10.58 6.38 -2.63
N ASP A 56 9.99 7.56 -2.42
CA ASP A 56 9.47 7.96 -1.11
C ASP A 56 7.97 7.74 -0.94
N SER A 57 7.25 7.70 -2.06
CA SER A 57 5.81 7.48 -2.09
C SER A 57 5.37 6.98 -3.44
N ILE A 58 4.27 6.25 -3.49
CA ILE A 58 3.51 5.97 -4.73
C ILE A 58 2.17 6.71 -4.69
N VAL A 59 1.61 7.05 -5.85
CA VAL A 59 0.31 7.71 -5.93
C VAL A 59 -0.73 6.73 -6.48
N MET A 60 -1.78 6.51 -5.70
CA MET A 60 -2.84 5.55 -5.98
C MET A 60 -4.19 6.24 -5.97
N ARG A 61 -5.17 5.75 -6.74
CA ARG A 61 -6.55 6.28 -6.72
C ARG A 61 -7.24 6.03 -5.38
N GLN A 62 -6.88 4.95 -4.70
CA GLN A 62 -7.47 4.51 -3.44
C GLN A 62 -6.60 4.90 -2.25
N ASN A 63 -7.21 5.06 -1.08
CA ASN A 63 -6.49 5.12 0.19
C ASN A 63 -5.96 3.71 0.55
N ARG A 64 -4.94 3.61 1.42
CA ARG A 64 -4.48 2.31 1.93
C ARG A 64 -5.58 1.67 2.78
N GLU A 65 -5.91 0.42 2.47
CA GLU A 65 -6.75 -0.41 3.32
C GLU A 65 -5.91 -1.20 4.34
N VAL A 66 -6.56 -1.61 5.43
CA VAL A 66 -5.96 -2.49 6.44
C VAL A 66 -6.28 -3.93 6.06
N CYS A 67 -5.26 -4.79 6.04
CA CYS A 67 -5.42 -6.22 5.79
C CYS A 67 -6.32 -6.85 6.87
N ASN A 68 -7.39 -7.50 6.44
CA ASN A 68 -8.34 -8.20 7.31
C ASN A 68 -7.75 -9.42 8.05
N GLY A 69 -6.58 -9.91 7.62
CA GLY A 69 -5.89 -11.06 8.24
C GLY A 69 -4.92 -10.66 9.35
N CYS A 70 -3.99 -9.75 9.08
CA CYS A 70 -2.90 -9.41 9.99
C CYS A 70 -2.89 -7.96 10.49
N GLY A 71 -3.77 -7.08 9.97
CA GLY A 71 -3.82 -5.68 10.38
C GLY A 71 -2.72 -4.79 9.77
N LYS A 72 -1.85 -5.34 8.92
CA LYS A 72 -0.90 -4.55 8.11
C LYS A 72 -1.65 -3.71 7.08
N TYR A 73 -1.23 -2.47 6.84
CA TYR A 73 -1.74 -1.70 5.70
C TYR A 73 -1.22 -2.28 4.37
N VAL A 74 -2.08 -2.29 3.34
CA VAL A 74 -1.65 -2.56 1.97
C VAL A 74 -0.53 -1.61 1.58
N GLY A 75 0.51 -2.12 0.92
CA GLY A 75 1.72 -1.35 0.62
C GLY A 75 2.50 -1.81 -0.58
N LEU A 76 3.57 -1.08 -0.92
CA LEU A 76 4.38 -1.38 -2.11
C LEU A 76 4.99 -2.79 -2.04
N ASP A 77 5.35 -3.23 -0.84
CA ASP A 77 5.84 -4.59 -0.61
C ASP A 77 4.83 -5.66 -1.02
N ASP A 78 3.51 -5.42 -0.89
CA ASP A 78 2.49 -6.34 -1.41
C ASP A 78 2.50 -6.40 -2.95
N PHE A 79 2.68 -5.27 -3.64
CA PHE A 79 2.80 -5.27 -5.10
C PHE A 79 4.04 -6.03 -5.57
N VAL A 80 5.19 -5.79 -4.94
CA VAL A 80 6.44 -6.48 -5.27
C VAL A 80 6.34 -7.98 -4.99
N TYR A 81 5.73 -8.35 -3.85
CA TYR A 81 5.47 -9.74 -3.51
C TYR A 81 4.65 -10.45 -4.59
N ASN A 82 3.52 -9.86 -5.00
CA ASN A 82 2.65 -10.45 -6.01
C ASN A 82 3.29 -10.48 -7.40
N ALA A 83 3.99 -9.42 -7.81
CA ALA A 83 4.73 -9.40 -9.07
C ALA A 83 5.80 -10.50 -9.15
N LYS A 84 6.53 -10.72 -8.04
CA LYS A 84 7.50 -11.81 -7.92
C LYS A 84 6.83 -13.18 -7.93
N ARG A 85 5.75 -13.36 -7.18
CA ARG A 85 4.99 -14.62 -7.10
C ARG A 85 4.42 -15.05 -8.45
N LEU A 86 3.90 -14.10 -9.23
CA LEU A 86 3.34 -14.36 -10.56
C LEU A 86 4.42 -14.47 -11.66
N GLY A 87 5.69 -14.21 -11.33
CA GLY A 87 6.82 -14.30 -12.28
C GLY A 87 6.76 -13.28 -13.42
N VAL A 88 5.96 -12.22 -13.28
CA VAL A 88 5.67 -11.27 -14.37
C VAL A 88 6.87 -10.34 -14.64
N HIS A 89 7.76 -10.18 -13.66
CA HIS A 89 8.92 -9.27 -13.74
C HIS A 89 10.17 -9.89 -13.10
N SER A 90 11.36 -9.58 -13.65
CA SER A 90 12.63 -9.88 -12.98
C SER A 90 12.89 -8.86 -11.87
N PRO A 91 13.69 -9.18 -10.82
CA PRO A 91 14.00 -8.23 -9.77
C PRO A 91 14.63 -6.92 -10.28
N ALA A 92 15.54 -7.01 -11.25
CA ALA A 92 16.16 -5.83 -11.87
C ALA A 92 15.11 -4.95 -12.58
N PHE A 93 14.19 -5.57 -13.33
CA PHE A 93 13.11 -4.85 -13.99
C PHE A 93 12.14 -4.21 -12.99
N MET A 94 11.86 -4.85 -11.86
CA MET A 94 11.07 -4.24 -10.80
C MET A 94 11.78 -3.03 -10.19
N ILE A 95 13.10 -3.09 -9.98
CA ILE A 95 13.88 -1.94 -9.50
C ILE A 95 13.81 -0.78 -10.51
N ASP A 96 13.91 -1.06 -11.81
CA ASP A 96 13.84 -0.04 -12.85
C ASP A 96 12.43 0.59 -12.93
N ILE A 97 11.35 -0.20 -12.83
CA ILE A 97 9.97 0.35 -12.72
C ILE A 97 9.80 1.21 -11.47
N LEU A 98 10.32 0.75 -10.33
CA LEU A 98 10.32 1.53 -9.09
C LEU A 98 11.14 2.82 -9.23
N ARG A 99 12.06 2.93 -10.19
CA ARG A 99 12.80 4.17 -10.47
C ARG A 99 12.08 5.10 -11.44
N GLU A 100 11.23 4.59 -12.33
CA GLU A 100 10.69 5.34 -13.47
C GLU A 100 9.21 5.77 -13.36
N CYS A 101 8.46 5.34 -12.33
CA CYS A 101 6.98 5.36 -12.27
C CYS A 101 6.38 4.43 -13.35
N GLY A 102 5.38 3.58 -13.10
CA GLY A 102 4.20 3.71 -12.26
C GLY A 102 2.95 3.32 -13.08
N GLU A 103 3.07 2.40 -14.05
CA GLU A 103 1.94 1.94 -14.83
C GLU A 103 1.81 0.42 -14.71
N ARG A 104 0.71 -0.01 -14.10
CA ARG A 104 -0.25 -1.03 -14.57
C ARG A 104 -1.20 -1.38 -13.42
N ASN A 105 -2.45 -1.65 -13.78
CA ASN A 105 -3.49 -2.14 -12.87
C ASN A 105 -2.98 -3.39 -12.14
N SER A 106 -3.12 -3.47 -10.81
CA SER A 106 -2.95 -4.74 -10.12
C SER A 106 -4.29 -5.45 -10.04
N ASP A 107 -4.39 -6.60 -10.71
CA ASP A 107 -5.40 -7.59 -10.35
C ASP A 107 -5.15 -8.10 -8.92
N GLU A 108 -6.18 -8.74 -8.35
CA GLU A 108 -6.25 -9.38 -7.01
C GLU A 108 -4.91 -9.43 -6.24
N LEU A 109 -4.80 -8.59 -5.21
CA LEU A 109 -3.59 -8.43 -4.43
C LEU A 109 -3.62 -9.31 -3.17
N GLU A 110 -2.56 -10.07 -2.93
CA GLU A 110 -2.38 -10.88 -1.72
C GLU A 110 -1.47 -10.16 -0.71
N CYS A 111 -1.81 -10.20 0.58
CA CYS A 111 -0.96 -9.65 1.63
C CYS A 111 0.36 -10.44 1.75
N SER A 112 1.49 -9.76 1.57
CA SER A 112 2.85 -10.32 1.67
C SER A 112 3.21 -10.89 3.04
N GLU A 113 2.44 -10.57 4.08
CA GLU A 113 2.72 -10.99 5.46
C GLU A 113 1.91 -12.22 5.89
N CYS A 114 0.64 -12.30 5.52
CA CYS A 114 -0.25 -13.38 5.99
C CYS A 114 -0.99 -14.14 4.87
N GLY A 115 -0.82 -13.76 3.61
CA GLY A 115 -1.46 -14.40 2.47
C GLY A 115 -2.96 -14.10 2.32
N THR A 116 -3.52 -13.20 3.12
CA THR A 116 -4.94 -12.81 2.99
C THR A 116 -5.12 -11.92 1.76
N MET A 117 -6.16 -12.21 0.97
CA MET A 117 -6.51 -11.41 -0.20
C MET A 117 -7.12 -10.07 0.22
N TYR A 118 -6.68 -9.01 -0.46
CA TYR A 118 -7.29 -7.70 -0.40
C TYR A 118 -8.57 -7.70 -1.25
N GLU A 119 -9.63 -7.05 -0.75
CA GLU A 119 -10.93 -6.97 -1.44
C GLU A 119 -10.92 -5.86 -2.50
N THR A 120 -10.07 -4.85 -2.30
CA THR A 120 -9.97 -3.67 -3.17
C THR A 120 -9.04 -3.95 -4.35
N ARG A 121 -9.44 -3.44 -5.53
CA ARG A 121 -8.53 -3.31 -6.68
C ARG A 121 -7.80 -1.98 -6.61
N TYR A 122 -6.50 -2.02 -6.86
CA TYR A 122 -5.63 -0.86 -6.74
C TYR A 122 -5.17 -0.35 -8.09
N GLU A 123 -5.29 0.96 -8.25
CA GLU A 123 -4.99 1.66 -9.49
C GLU A 123 -4.06 2.82 -9.21
N TYR A 124 -3.02 2.97 -10.03
CA TYR A 124 -2.16 4.14 -10.02
C TYR A 124 -2.92 5.35 -10.62
N VAL A 125 -2.55 6.56 -10.19
CA VAL A 125 -3.06 7.82 -10.79
C VAL A 125 -2.35 8.11 -12.10
#